data_AF-A0AAU7QI18-F1
#
_entry.id   AF-A0AAU7QI18-F1
#
_cell.length_a   1.000
_cell.length_b   1.000
_cell.length_c   1.000
_cell.angle_alpha   90.00
_cell.angle_beta   90.00
_cell.angle_gamma   90.00
#
_symmetry.space_group_name_H-M   'P 1'
#
loop_
_entity.id
_entity.type
_entity.pdbx_description
1 polymer ?
#
loop_
_entity_poly.entity_id
_entity_poly.type
_entity_poly.pdbx_seq_one_letter_code
_entity_poly.pdbx_strand_id
1 'polypeptide(L)'
;MAYLNALVDPTCKEVDDLIARQSGVEMKATRRAELLRDIYGQVACDPDEGGRPFRIGRHPSCPVCSSSSMRAWEAAQPALFVDMEVTPVTHSLWESLTEEEKFLRIGRCIMDARM
;
A
#
# COMPACT_ATOMS: atom_id res chain seq x y z
N MET A 1 3.59 -11.04 -7.47
CA MET A 1 2.99 -10.65 -6.17
C MET A 1 4.09 -9.95 -5.39
N ALA A 2 3.79 -8.89 -4.63
CA ALA A 2 4.80 -8.18 -3.84
C ALA A 2 4.42 -8.18 -2.36
N TYR A 3 5.42 -8.07 -1.49
CA TYR A 3 5.26 -8.11 -0.04
C TYR A 3 5.79 -6.83 0.62
N LEU A 4 5.09 -6.39 1.67
CA LEU A 4 5.50 -5.27 2.52
C LEU A 4 5.52 -5.74 3.98
N ASN A 5 6.62 -5.50 4.67
CA ASN A 5 6.68 -5.63 6.13
C ASN A 5 6.56 -4.26 6.80
N ALA A 6 5.33 -3.79 6.98
CA ALA A 6 5.06 -2.45 7.51
C ALA A 6 5.60 -2.19 8.93
N LEU A 7 5.99 -3.24 9.67
CA LEU A 7 6.54 -3.11 11.03
C LEU A 7 8.01 -2.65 11.05
N VAL A 8 8.76 -2.95 9.98
CA VAL A 8 10.19 -2.65 9.88
C VAL A 8 10.52 -1.71 8.73
N ASP A 9 9.54 -1.43 7.87
CA ASP A 9 9.71 -0.51 6.75
C ASP A 9 9.78 0.95 7.25
N PRO A 10 10.93 1.63 7.09
CA PRO A 10 11.07 3.01 7.58
C PRO A 10 10.17 3.99 6.83
N THR A 11 9.81 3.70 5.57
CA THR A 11 8.95 4.57 4.76
C THR A 11 7.51 4.56 5.27
N CYS A 12 7.04 3.48 5.89
CA CYS A 12 5.72 3.42 6.54
C CYS A 12 5.61 4.48 7.65
N LYS A 13 6.64 4.59 8.50
CA LYS A 13 6.68 5.60 9.56
C LYS A 13 6.80 7.01 8.98
N GLU A 14 7.68 7.21 8.00
CA GLU A 14 7.87 8.51 7.36
C GLU A 14 6.57 9.04 6.75
N VAL A 15 5.82 8.18 6.06
CA VAL A 15 4.52 8.54 5.48
C VAL A 15 3.48 8.84 6.57
N ASP A 16 3.40 8.05 7.66
CA ASP A 16 2.48 8.34 8.78
C ASP A 16 2.77 9.72 9.40
N ASP A 17 4.05 10.04 9.62
CA ASP A 17 4.49 11.30 10.19
C ASP A 17 4.14 12.49 9.27
N LEU A 18 4.30 12.33 7.95
CA LEU A 18 3.93 13.36 6.97
C LEU A 18 2.40 13.55 6.86
N ILE A 19 1.63 12.46 6.91
CA ILE A 19 0.15 12.53 6.99
C ILE A 19 -0.26 13.33 8.23
N ALA A 20 0.35 13.03 9.39
CA ALA A 20 0.07 13.73 10.63
C ALA A 20 0.36 15.23 10.51
N ARG A 21 1.55 15.60 9.99
CA ARG A 21 1.94 17.00 9.74
C ARG A 21 0.97 17.74 8.82
N GLN A 22 0.50 17.10 7.76
CA GLN A 22 -0.32 17.74 6.74
C GLN A 22 -1.80 17.86 7.11
N SER A 23 -2.29 16.97 7.97
CA SER A 23 -3.69 17.00 8.41
C SER A 23 -4.04 18.22 9.27
N GLY A 24 -3.06 18.86 9.92
CA GLY A 24 -3.18 20.13 10.67
C GLY A 24 -4.07 20.10 11.92
N VAL A 25 -5.04 19.18 11.97
CA VAL A 25 -5.95 18.87 13.06
C VAL A 25 -5.65 17.46 13.53
N GLU A 26 -5.76 17.21 14.83
CA GLU A 26 -5.53 15.90 15.43
C GLU A 26 -6.52 14.87 14.87
N MET A 27 -6.09 14.12 13.85
CA MET A 27 -6.86 13.04 13.26
C MET A 27 -6.84 11.84 14.21
N LYS A 28 -8.02 11.25 14.46
CA LYS A 28 -8.14 10.00 15.23
C LYS A 28 -7.20 8.94 14.66
N ALA A 29 -6.48 8.24 15.54
CA ALA A 29 -5.48 7.24 15.14
C ALA A 29 -6.03 6.17 14.18
N THR A 30 -7.28 5.72 14.39
CA THR A 30 -7.93 4.75 13.49
C THR A 30 -8.12 5.31 12.08
N ARG A 31 -8.58 6.56 11.97
CA ARG A 31 -8.77 7.23 10.68
C ARG A 31 -7.44 7.48 9.97
N ARG A 32 -6.38 7.78 10.73
CA ARG A 32 -5.03 7.91 10.18
C ARG A 32 -4.50 6.59 9.64
N ALA A 33 -4.69 5.51 10.38
CA ALA A 33 -4.28 4.16 9.96
C ALA A 33 -5.05 3.68 8.71
N GLU A 34 -6.34 4.02 8.60
CA GLU A 34 -7.12 3.80 7.36
C GLU A 34 -6.51 4.57 6.19
N LEU A 35 -6.31 5.88 6.35
CA LEU A 35 -5.75 6.73 5.29
C LEU A 35 -4.35 6.26 4.86
N LEU A 36 -3.48 5.92 5.81
CA LEU A 36 -2.17 5.35 5.53
C LEU A 36 -2.29 4.08 4.68
N ARG A 37 -3.16 3.14 5.08
CA ARG A 37 -3.37 1.89 4.36
C ARG A 37 -3.85 2.12 2.92
N ASP A 38 -4.70 3.11 2.72
CA ASP A 38 -5.31 3.40 1.43
C ASP A 38 -4.31 4.03 0.44
N ILE A 39 -3.45 4.94 0.92
CA ILE A 39 -2.57 5.73 0.02
C ILE A 39 -1.13 5.23 -0.04
N TYR A 40 -0.64 4.50 0.98
CA TYR A 40 0.79 4.20 1.13
C TYR A 40 1.41 3.56 -0.11
N GLY A 41 0.75 2.55 -0.68
CA GLY A 41 1.27 1.83 -1.84
C GLY A 41 1.30 2.67 -3.14
N GLN A 42 0.52 3.73 -3.24
CA GLN A 42 0.58 4.69 -4.36
C GLN A 42 1.60 5.80 -4.11
N VAL A 43 1.80 6.17 -2.85
CA VAL A 43 2.68 7.27 -2.44
C VAL A 43 4.14 6.84 -2.47
N ALA A 44 4.46 5.75 -1.78
CA ALA A 44 5.82 5.40 -1.41
C ALA A 44 6.35 4.13 -2.08
N CYS A 45 5.50 3.21 -2.53
CA CYS A 45 5.96 1.99 -3.21
C CYS A 45 6.14 2.24 -4.71
N ASP A 46 7.20 1.66 -5.27
CA ASP A 46 7.38 1.61 -6.72
C ASP A 46 6.27 0.74 -7.36
N PRO A 47 5.74 1.13 -8.53
CA PRO A 47 4.71 0.37 -9.22
C PRO A 47 5.24 -0.96 -9.78
N ASP A 48 4.34 -1.90 -10.07
CA ASP A 48 4.70 -3.13 -10.76
C ASP A 48 5.15 -2.88 -12.22
N GLU A 49 5.61 -3.93 -12.92
CA GLU A 49 6.03 -3.85 -14.33
C GLU A 49 4.94 -3.29 -15.27
N GLY A 50 3.67 -3.39 -14.87
CA GLY A 50 2.53 -2.83 -15.60
C GLY A 50 2.15 -1.40 -15.17
N GLY A 51 2.98 -0.75 -14.34
CA GLY A 51 2.73 0.59 -13.82
C GLY A 51 1.65 0.65 -12.74
N ARG A 52 1.20 -0.49 -12.20
CA ARG A 52 0.11 -0.52 -11.20
C ARG A 52 0.67 -0.28 -9.80
N PRO A 53 0.02 0.57 -8.99
CA PRO A 53 0.46 0.81 -7.62
C PRO A 53 0.25 -0.42 -6.75
N PHE A 54 1.13 -0.58 -5.76
CA PHE A 54 0.91 -1.53 -4.68
C PHE A 54 -0.34 -1.14 -3.88
N ARG A 55 -1.07 -2.12 -3.35
CA ARG A 55 -2.25 -1.88 -2.50
C ARG A 55 -2.28 -2.87 -1.34
N ILE A 56 -2.32 -2.33 -0.12
CA ILE A 56 -2.45 -3.13 1.09
C ILE A 56 -3.87 -3.70 1.16
N GLY A 57 -3.99 -5.00 1.46
CA GLY A 57 -5.30 -5.68 1.59
C GLY A 57 -5.98 -6.00 0.25
N ARG A 58 -5.30 -5.81 -0.90
CA ARG A 58 -5.83 -6.22 -2.20
C ARG A 58 -5.87 -7.74 -2.30
N HIS A 59 -7.04 -8.30 -2.62
CA HIS A 59 -7.16 -9.71 -2.96
C HIS A 59 -6.45 -10.04 -4.28
N PRO A 60 -5.78 -11.20 -4.38
CA PRO A 60 -5.22 -11.65 -5.64
C PRO A 60 -6.34 -11.84 -6.66
N SER A 61 -6.07 -11.52 -7.92
CA SER A 61 -6.96 -11.87 -9.02
C SER A 61 -6.82 -13.36 -9.32
N CYS A 62 -7.94 -14.04 -9.55
CA CYS A 62 -7.95 -15.43 -10.00
C CYS A 62 -7.24 -15.53 -11.35
N PRO A 63 -6.24 -16.42 -11.52
CA PRO A 63 -5.51 -16.55 -12.78
C PRO A 63 -6.37 -17.08 -13.94
N VAL A 64 -7.52 -17.71 -13.64
CA VAL A 64 -8.40 -18.31 -14.65
C VAL A 64 -9.48 -17.34 -15.12
N CYS A 65 -10.10 -16.58 -14.20
CA CYS A 65 -11.24 -15.72 -14.52
C CYS A 65 -11.03 -14.23 -14.21
N SER A 66 -9.84 -13.84 -13.74
CA SER A 66 -9.47 -12.48 -13.35
C SER A 66 -10.30 -11.84 -12.22
N SER A 67 -11.32 -12.53 -11.70
CA SER A 67 -12.11 -12.08 -10.56
C SER A 67 -11.24 -11.94 -9.32
N SER A 68 -11.37 -10.82 -8.61
CA SER A 68 -10.87 -10.62 -7.24
C SER A 68 -11.94 -10.89 -6.18
N SER A 69 -13.19 -11.14 -6.60
CA SER A 69 -14.29 -11.48 -5.72
C SER A 69 -14.35 -13.00 -5.56
N MET A 70 -14.15 -13.46 -4.32
CA MET A 70 -14.32 -14.87 -3.95
C MET A 70 -15.68 -15.09 -3.33
N ARG A 71 -16.46 -16.00 -3.90
CA ARG A 71 -17.81 -16.35 -3.42
C ARG A 71 -17.77 -17.25 -2.18
N ALA A 72 -16.70 -18.02 -2.00
CA ALA A 72 -16.45 -18.88 -0.84
C ALA A 72 -14.95 -18.93 -0.53
N TRP A 73 -14.62 -18.95 0.76
CA TRP A 73 -13.25 -19.08 1.29
C TRP A 73 -12.94 -20.51 1.74
N GLU A 74 -13.62 -21.49 1.17
CA GLU A 74 -13.38 -22.89 1.52
C GLU A 74 -11.98 -23.30 1.05
N ALA A 75 -11.18 -23.77 2.00
CA ALA A 75 -9.87 -24.31 1.69
C ALA A 75 -10.03 -25.55 0.79
N ALA A 76 -9.21 -25.65 -0.26
CA ALA A 76 -9.15 -26.87 -1.05
C ALA A 76 -8.75 -28.05 -0.14
N GLN A 77 -9.45 -29.17 -0.30
CA GLN A 77 -9.15 -30.44 0.36
C GLN A 77 -8.69 -31.46 -0.69
N PRO A 78 -7.46 -32.01 -0.58
CA PRO A 78 -6.43 -31.68 0.40
C PRO A 78 -5.78 -30.31 0.16
N ALA A 79 -5.22 -29.71 1.22
CA ALA A 79 -4.48 -28.47 1.10
C ALA A 79 -3.24 -28.67 0.24
N LEU A 80 -3.03 -27.80 -0.75
CA LEU A 80 -1.83 -27.77 -1.57
C LEU A 80 -0.96 -26.59 -1.11
N PHE A 81 0.22 -26.91 -0.57
CA PHE A 81 1.22 -25.92 -0.21
C PHE A 81 2.15 -25.71 -1.41
N VAL A 82 2.33 -24.46 -1.82
CA VAL A 82 3.18 -24.07 -2.94
C VAL A 82 4.17 -23.06 -2.43
N ASP A 83 5.46 -23.38 -2.52
CA ASP A 83 6.52 -22.42 -2.26
C ASP A 83 6.54 -21.40 -3.41
N MET A 84 6.46 -20.12 -3.05
CA MET A 84 6.47 -19.02 -4.00
C MET A 84 7.42 -17.95 -3.51
N GLU A 85 8.36 -17.58 -4.37
CA GLU A 85 9.18 -16.39 -4.16
C GLU A 85 8.31 -15.14 -4.32
N VAL A 86 8.27 -14.31 -3.28
CA VAL A 86 7.53 -13.04 -3.27
C VAL A 86 8.54 -11.93 -3.03
N THR A 87 8.68 -11.05 -4.02
CA THR A 87 9.62 -9.93 -3.92
C THR A 87 9.10 -8.87 -2.95
N PRO A 88 9.96 -8.26 -2.12
CA PRO A 88 9.56 -7.10 -1.34
C PRO A 88 9.21 -5.93 -2.27
N VAL A 89 8.36 -5.03 -1.81
CA VAL A 89 8.19 -3.71 -2.46
C VAL A 89 9.48 -2.90 -2.36
N THR A 90 9.68 -1.99 -3.30
CA THR A 90 10.81 -1.05 -3.33
C THR A 90 10.30 0.38 -3.25
N HIS A 91 11.19 1.32 -2.90
CA HIS A 91 10.86 2.72 -2.63
C HIS A 91 11.76 3.69 -3.39
N SER A 92 12.35 3.25 -4.50
CA SER A 92 13.42 3.97 -5.21
C SER A 92 12.98 5.38 -5.61
N LEU A 93 11.75 5.52 -6.10
CA LEU A 93 11.21 6.83 -6.45
C LEU A 93 11.02 7.69 -5.20
N TRP A 94 10.44 7.14 -4.13
CA TRP A 94 10.20 7.85 -2.88
C TRP A 94 11.50 8.34 -2.24
N GLU A 95 12.52 7.50 -2.22
CA GLU A 95 13.84 7.81 -1.66
C GLU A 95 14.57 8.90 -2.44
N SER A 96 14.27 9.08 -3.73
CA SER A 96 14.86 10.12 -4.56
C SER A 96 14.26 11.52 -4.36
N LEU A 97 13.12 11.63 -3.67
CA LEU A 97 12.41 12.90 -3.47
C LEU A 97 12.98 13.72 -2.32
N THR A 98 12.91 15.04 -2.45
CA THR A 98 13.14 15.96 -1.32
C THR A 98 11.99 15.92 -0.31
N GLU A 99 12.21 16.44 0.90
CA GLU A 99 11.16 16.61 1.92
C GLU A 99 9.95 17.38 1.36
N GLU A 100 10.18 18.47 0.62
CA GLU A 100 9.12 19.28 0.03
C GLU A 100 8.33 18.50 -1.02
N GLU A 101 9.00 17.73 -1.87
CA GLU A 101 8.36 16.88 -2.88
C GLU A 101 7.51 15.78 -2.25
N LYS A 102 8.03 15.13 -1.20
CA LYS A 102 7.29 14.14 -0.39
C LYS A 102 6.04 14.75 0.22
N PHE A 103 6.16 15.95 0.81
CA PHE A 103 5.05 16.67 1.42
C PHE A 103 3.96 17.06 0.40
N LEU A 104 4.36 17.54 -0.78
CA LEU A 104 3.44 17.86 -1.87
C LEU A 104 2.74 16.61 -2.41
N ARG A 105 3.48 15.50 -2.56
CA ARG A 105 2.97 14.23 -3.07
C ARG A 105 1.91 13.64 -2.15
N ILE A 106 2.17 13.60 -0.84
CA ILE A 106 1.18 13.14 0.14
C ILE A 106 -0.05 14.03 0.12
N GLY A 107 0.12 15.36 0.02
CA GLY A 107 -1.00 16.30 -0.01
C GLY A 107 -1.97 16.03 -1.14
N ARG A 108 -1.44 15.75 -2.34
CA ARG A 108 -2.24 15.36 -3.50
C ARG A 108 -3.01 14.07 -3.23
N CYS A 109 -2.34 13.02 -2.74
CA CYS A 109 -3.00 11.74 -2.44
C CYS A 109 -4.07 11.84 -1.34
N ILE A 110 -3.88 12.68 -0.33
CA ILE A 110 -4.89 12.92 0.72
C ILE A 110 -6.13 13.61 0.12
N MET A 111 -5.96 14.55 -0.80
CA MET A 111 -7.08 15.21 -1.47
C MET A 111 -7.86 14.22 -2.34
N ASP A 112 -7.15 13.40 -3.12
CA ASP A 112 -7.75 12.38 -4.00
C ASP A 112 -8.53 11.32 -3.19
N ALA A 113 -8.05 10.96 -2.00
CA ALA A 113 -8.70 9.98 -1.12
C ALA A 113 -9.96 10.53 -0.39
N ARG A 114 -10.22 11.84 -0.45
CA ARG A 114 -11.40 12.48 0.18
C ARG A 114 -12.57 12.68 -0.79
N MET A 115 -12.35 12.52 -2.10
CA MET A 115 -13.40 12.57 -3.13
C MET A 115 -14.04 11.20 -3.33
#